data_AF-A0A8T7M3Y2-F1
#
_entry.id   AF-A0A8T7M3Y2-F1
#
_cell.length_a   1.000
_cell.length_b   1.000
_cell.length_c   1.000
_cell.angle_alpha   90.00
_cell.angle_beta   90.00
_cell.angle_gamma   90.00
#
_symmetry.space_group_name_H-M   'P 1'
#
loop_
_entity.id
_entity.type
_entity.pdbx_description
1 polymer ?
#
loop_
_entity_poly.entity_id
_entity_poly.type
_entity_poly.pdbx_seq_one_letter_code
_entity_poly.pdbx_strand_id
1 'polypeptide(L)' 'MFVVLLIIYQISQFLAFSASISHTSVVLAMDGSTVGQDCMALMVNVVYQERALRLGYLVVRGKRVI' A
#
# COMPACT_ATOMS: atom_id res chain seq x y z
N MET A 1 18.41 6.03 3.66
CA MET A 1 17.95 6.52 4.99
C MET A 1 16.45 6.81 5.01
N PHE A 2 15.91 7.64 4.11
CA PHE A 2 14.47 7.99 4.06
C PHE A 2 13.54 6.79 3.79
N VAL A 3 13.87 5.95 2.79
CA VAL A 3 13.06 4.77 2.43
C VAL A 3 12.96 3.75 3.58
N VAL A 4 14.06 3.53 4.30
CA VAL A 4 14.09 2.61 5.45
C VAL A 4 13.20 3.12 6.58
N LEU A 5 13.23 4.43 6.87
CA LEU A 5 12.34 5.05 7.84
C LEU A 5 10.85 4.93 7.45
N LEU A 6 10.52 5.11 6.17
CA LEU A 6 9.16 4.90 5.68
C LEU A 6 8.70 3.46 5.85
N ILE A 7 9.57 2.48 5.57
CA ILE A 7 9.26 1.06 5.77
C ILE A 7 9.00 0.76 7.26
N ILE A 8 9.88 1.24 8.15
CA ILE A 8 9.72 1.06 9.60
C ILE A 8 8.39 1.66 10.08
N TYR A 9 8.07 2.88 9.63
CA TYR A 9 6.82 3.54 10.00
C TYR A 9 5.59 2.75 9.53
N GLN A 10 5.59 2.22 8.30
CA GLN A 10 4.47 1.42 7.78
C GLN A 10 4.29 0.10 8.57
N ILE A 11 5.39 -0.56 8.97
CA ILE A 11 5.34 -1.79 9.77
C ILE A 11 4.70 -1.50 11.15
N SER A 12 5.11 -0.42 11.82
CA SER A 12 4.53 -0.04 13.12
C SER A 12 3.03 0.25 13.03
N GLN A 13 2.57 0.94 11.97
CA GLN A 13 1.15 1.21 11.75
C GLN A 13 0.35 -0.08 11.51
N PHE A 14 0.87 -1.00 10.70
CA PHE A 14 0.23 -2.27 10.40
C PHE A 14 0.05 -3.16 11.64
N LEU A 15 1.05 -3.19 12.54
CA LEU A 15 0.96 -3.93 13.81
C LEU A 15 -0.09 -3.34 14.76
N ALA A 16 -0.20 -2.01 14.85
CA ALA A 16 -1.24 -1.37 15.67
C ALA A 16 -2.65 -1.63 15.10
N PHE A 17 -2.76 -1.67 13.76
CA PHE A 17 -4.02 -1.88 13.08
C PHE A 17 -4.61 -3.29 13.30
N SER A 18 -3.79 -4.34 13.24
CA SER A 18 -4.26 -5.72 13.42
C SER A 18 -4.89 -5.98 14.80
N ALA A 19 -4.42 -5.28 15.84
CA ALA A 19 -5.01 -5.33 17.18
C ALA A 19 -6.40 -4.69 17.28
N SER A 20 -6.76 -3.82 16.32
CA SER A 20 -8.00 -3.03 16.35
C SER A 20 -9.14 -3.54 15.45
N ILE A 21 -8.86 -4.52 14.58
CA ILE A 21 -9.73 -4.88 13.44
C ILE A 21 -10.91 -5.82 13.80
N SER A 22 -10.98 -6.30 15.04
CA SER A 22 -11.85 -7.42 15.43
C SER A 22 -13.36 -7.19 15.21
N HIS A 23 -13.84 -5.95 15.04
CA HIS A 23 -15.28 -5.65 14.91
C HIS A 23 -15.66 -4.56 13.90
N THR A 24 -14.70 -4.03 13.12
CA THR A 24 -14.96 -2.85 12.28
C THR A 24 -14.82 -3.17 10.79
N SER A 25 -15.80 -2.72 9.99
CA SER A 25 -15.72 -2.83 8.53
C SER A 25 -14.58 -1.98 7.98
N VAL A 26 -13.75 -2.57 7.13
CA VAL A 26 -12.61 -1.92 6.51
C VAL A 26 -12.76 -1.90 5.01
N VAL A 27 -12.27 -0.85 4.35
CA VAL A 27 -12.33 -0.72 2.90
C VAL A 27 -10.98 -1.10 2.31
N LEU A 28 -10.98 -2.00 1.34
CA LEU A 28 -9.79 -2.31 0.55
C LEU A 28 -9.71 -1.33 -0.63
N ALA A 29 -8.65 -0.54 -0.70
CA ALA A 29 -8.37 0.37 -1.81
C ALA A 29 -7.14 -0.12 -2.58
N MET A 30 -7.31 -0.31 -3.89
CA MET A 30 -6.23 -0.63 -4.81
C MET A 30 -6.01 0.55 -5.73
N ASP A 31 -4.76 1.00 -5.84
CA ASP A 31 -4.37 2.11 -6.68
C ASP A 31 -3.22 1.71 -7.60
N GLY A 32 -3.32 2.09 -8.87
CA GLY A 32 -2.31 1.83 -9.89
C GLY A 32 -1.59 3.13 -10.22
N SER A 33 -0.28 3.18 -9.96
CA SER A 33 0.54 4.35 -10.25
C SER A 33 1.65 4.02 -11.24
N THR A 34 1.83 4.86 -12.25
CA THR A 34 2.98 4.74 -13.15
C THR A 34 4.25 5.09 -12.41
N VAL A 35 5.17 4.14 -12.33
CA VAL A 35 6.52 4.32 -11.77
C VAL A 35 7.52 4.21 -12.93
N GLY A 36 8.63 4.94 -12.88
CA GLY A 36 9.50 5.20 -14.06
C GLY A 36 9.84 3.99 -14.95
N GLN A 37 10.27 4.27 -16.19
CA GLN A 37 10.59 3.27 -17.22
C GLN A 37 9.41 2.34 -17.59
N ASP A 38 8.25 2.93 -17.90
CA ASP A 38 7.05 2.19 -18.32
C ASP A 38 6.61 1.12 -17.32
N CYS A 39 6.90 1.29 -16.03
CA CYS A 39 6.47 0.36 -14.99
C CYS A 39 5.18 0.83 -14.32
N MET A 40 4.41 -0.10 -13.78
CA MET A 40 3.20 0.17 -13.02
C MET A 40 3.34 -0.42 -11.62
N ALA A 41 3.16 0.41 -10.61
CA ALA A 41 3.05 0.01 -9.22
C ALA A 41 1.57 -0.16 -8.88
N LEU A 42 1.14 -1.38 -8.60
CA LEU A 42 -0.13 -1.66 -7.96
C LEU A 42 0.07 -1.60 -6.45
N MET A 43 -0.56 -0.64 -5.78
CA MET A 43 -0.55 -0.52 -4.33
C MET A 43 -1.86 -1.07 -3.76
N VAL A 44 -1.76 -1.89 -2.72
CA VAL A 44 -2.91 -2.41 -1.99
C VAL A 44 -2.90 -1.80 -0.60
N ASN A 45 -3.98 -1.10 -0.25
CA ASN A 45 -4.13 -0.42 1.02
C ASN A 45 -5.45 -0.81 1.68
N VAL A 46 -5.46 -0.79 3.00
CA VAL A 46 -6.70 -0.79 3.79
C VAL A 46 -6.97 0.63 4.24
N VAL A 47 -8.16 1.14 3.97
CA VAL A 47 -8.61 2.45 4.41
C VAL A 47 -9.38 2.29 5.70
N TYR A 48 -8.87 2.94 6.74
CA TYR A 48 -9.45 2.95 8.08
C TYR A 48 -9.30 4.33 8.70
N GLN A 49 -10.39 4.92 9.19
CA GLN A 49 -10.41 6.26 9.80
C GLN A 49 -9.68 7.33 8.96
N GLU A 50 -10.05 7.47 7.68
CA GLU A 50 -9.44 8.41 6.72
C GLU A 50 -7.92 8.21 6.47
N ARG A 51 -7.37 7.07 6.90
CA ARG A 51 -5.97 6.70 6.66
C ARG A 51 -5.89 5.48 5.76
N ALA A 52 -5.09 5.58 4.70
CA ALA A 52 -4.70 4.44 3.88
C ALA A 52 -3.47 3.76 4.50
N LEU A 53 -3.68 2.62 5.15
CA LEU A 53 -2.59 1.74 5.58
C LEU A 53 -2.15 0.85 4.43
N ARG A 54 -0.87 0.93 4.07
CA ARG A 54 -0.34 0.14 2.97
C ARG A 54 -0.10 -1.30 3.41
N LEU A 55 -0.76 -2.25 2.75
CA LEU A 55 -0.51 -3.68 2.94
C LEU A 55 0.70 -4.14 2.13
N GLY A 56 0.86 -3.58 0.93
CA GLY A 56 1.94 -3.93 0.04
C GLY A 56 1.82 -3.23 -1.30
N TYR A 57 2.82 -3.45 -2.14
CA TYR A 57 2.81 -2.98 -3.52
C TYR A 57 3.51 -4.01 -4.41
N LEU A 58 3.05 -4.10 -5.65
CA LEU A 58 3.66 -4.91 -6.70
C LEU A 58 4.04 -3.99 -7.85
N VAL A 59 5.32 -3.98 -8.21
CA VAL A 59 5.78 -3.27 -9.41
C VAL A 59 5.89 -4.27 -10.54
N VAL A 60 5.14 -4.03 -11.61
CA VAL A 60 5.21 -4.79 -12.85
C VAL A 60 5.75 -3.91 -13.97
N ARG A 61 6.56 -4.48 -14.84
CA ARG A 61 6.94 -3.79 -16.08
C ARG A 61 5.72 -3.72 -17.00
N GLY A 62 5.36 -2.52 -17.43
CA GLY A 62 4.27 -2.30 -18.36
C GLY A 62 4.60 -2.98 -19.68
N LYS A 63 3.63 -3.75 -20.19
CA LYS A 63 3.70 -4.28 -21.55
C LYS A 63 3.12 -3.23 -22.48
N ARG A 64 3.91 -2.74 -23.45
CA ARG A 64 3.36 -1.99 -24.58
C ARG A 64 2.39 -2.92 -25.32
N VAL A 65 1.10 -2.57 -25.30
CA VAL A 65 0.13 -3.15 -26.23
C VAL A 65 0.37 -2.42 -27.55
N ILE A 66 1.00 -3.13 -28.48
CA ILE A 66 1.27 -2.69 -29.86
C ILE A 66 0.03 -2.98 -30.68
#